data_AF-A0A559RD69-F1
#
_entry.id   AF-A0A559RD69-F1
#
_cell.length_a   1.000
_cell.length_b   1.000
_cell.length_c   1.000
_cell.angle_alpha   90.00
_cell.angle_beta   90.00
_cell.angle_gamma   90.00
#
_symmetry.space_group_name_H-M   'P 1'
#
loop_
_entity.id
_entity.type
_entity.pdbx_description
1 polymer ?
#
loop_
_entity_poly.entity_id
_entity_poly.type
_entity_poly.pdbx_seq_one_letter_code
_entity_poly.pdbx_strand_id
1 'polypeptide(L)'
;MKFIQYLSLSIVSSFLFMQCSSAQKLQKEAAFQTDKAYYQKWVAGLKDGGSGINVFIPIDSNSKNLKLDSLYFRGHIVTLQTKPNFPDLYIGRITTNANQPKDYSVDTSDIPFDLKDNEAVVSYTENGTTKYLKIENLVEKQMEQYPSAPPRNLNKQ
;
A
#
# COMPACT_ATOMS: atom_id res chain seq x y z
N MET A 1 59.77 -16.51 -8.79
CA MET A 1 58.70 -15.56 -9.20
C MET A 1 57.36 -16.28 -9.43
N LYS A 2 56.83 -17.00 -8.45
CA LYS A 2 55.47 -17.59 -8.52
C LYS A 2 54.60 -17.22 -7.31
N PHE A 3 55.22 -16.89 -6.18
CA PHE A 3 54.54 -16.45 -4.95
C PHE A 3 53.78 -15.12 -5.10
N ILE A 4 54.30 -14.20 -5.92
CA ILE A 4 53.67 -12.88 -6.18
C ILE A 4 52.43 -13.03 -7.09
N GLN A 5 52.37 -14.05 -7.96
CA GLN A 5 51.21 -14.31 -8.82
C GLN A 5 50.00 -14.83 -8.02
N TYR A 6 50.23 -15.51 -6.89
CA TYR A 6 49.15 -15.95 -6.00
C TYR A 6 48.65 -14.81 -5.09
N LEU A 7 49.49 -13.82 -4.77
CA LEU A 7 49.10 -12.64 -4.00
C LEU A 7 48.16 -11.72 -4.80
N SER A 8 48.38 -11.58 -6.11
CA SER A 8 47.49 -10.80 -7.00
C SER A 8 46.13 -11.45 -7.21
N LEU A 9 46.03 -12.78 -7.10
CA LEU A 9 44.77 -13.52 -7.30
C LEU A 9 43.86 -13.47 -6.05
N SER A 10 44.45 -13.31 -4.86
CA SER A 10 43.68 -13.27 -3.59
C SER A 10 43.02 -11.90 -3.32
N ILE A 11 43.55 -10.82 -3.88
CA ILE A 11 43.04 -9.45 -3.69
C ILE A 11 41.80 -9.17 -4.55
N VAL A 12 41.61 -9.89 -5.66
CA VAL A 12 40.44 -9.73 -6.54
C VAL A 12 39.17 -10.37 -5.97
N SER A 13 39.30 -11.33 -5.04
CA SER A 13 38.15 -12.07 -4.46
C SER A 13 37.36 -11.29 -3.40
N SER A 14 37.88 -10.17 -2.90
CA SER A 14 37.27 -9.46 -1.75
C SER A 14 36.22 -8.39 -2.12
N PHE A 15 35.89 -8.21 -3.40
CA PHE A 15 34.97 -7.15 -3.87
C PHE A 15 33.49 -7.55 -3.97
N LEU A 16 33.09 -8.76 -3.54
CA LEU A 16 31.75 -9.31 -3.85
C LEU A 16 30.67 -9.16 -2.75
N PHE A 17 30.90 -8.41 -1.67
CA PHE A 17 29.89 -8.28 -0.58
C PHE A 17 29.45 -6.85 -0.23
N MET A 18 29.49 -5.91 -1.18
CA MET A 18 28.71 -4.67 -1.03
C MET A 18 27.23 -4.96 -1.34
N GLN A 19 26.56 -5.78 -0.52
CA GLN A 19 25.11 -5.74 -0.44
C GLN A 19 24.72 -4.44 0.27
N CYS A 20 24.65 -3.37 -0.51
CA CYS A 20 24.07 -2.11 -0.06
C CYS A 20 22.58 -2.36 0.20
N SER A 21 22.20 -2.58 1.45
CA SER A 21 20.80 -2.58 1.86
C SER A 21 20.25 -1.18 1.62
N SER A 22 19.62 -0.98 0.45
CA SER A 22 18.83 0.21 0.15
C SER A 22 17.49 0.11 0.90
N ALA A 23 17.55 0.03 2.23
CA ALA A 23 16.35 0.11 3.05
C ALA A 23 15.72 1.50 2.85
N GLN A 24 14.48 1.53 2.36
CA GLN A 24 13.72 2.78 2.20
C GLN A 24 13.56 3.44 3.57
N LYS A 25 14.12 4.64 3.74
CA LYS A 25 14.13 5.32 5.04
C LYS A 25 12.75 5.91 5.35
N LEU A 26 12.13 5.41 6.42
CA LEU A 26 10.92 5.99 6.98
C LEU A 26 11.22 7.36 7.60
N GLN A 27 10.33 8.31 7.35
CA GLN A 27 10.38 9.63 7.96
C GLN A 27 10.04 9.51 9.45
N LYS A 28 10.80 10.22 10.29
CA LYS A 28 10.58 10.25 11.75
C LYS A 28 9.47 11.21 12.14
N GLU A 29 9.31 12.31 11.41
CA GLU A 29 8.30 13.32 11.64
C GLU A 29 7.14 13.13 10.67
N ALA A 30 5.92 13.20 11.20
CA ALA A 30 4.71 13.02 10.41
C ALA A 30 4.43 14.27 9.58
N ALA A 31 4.45 14.12 8.24
CA ALA A 31 4.10 15.21 7.31
C ALA A 31 2.59 15.53 7.26
N PHE A 32 1.76 14.69 7.88
CA PHE A 32 0.31 14.85 8.00
C PHE A 32 -0.21 14.09 9.21
N GLN A 33 -1.44 14.41 9.64
CA GLN A 33 -2.11 13.70 10.73
C GLN A 33 -2.49 12.28 10.30
N THR A 34 -1.87 11.29 10.93
CA THR A 34 -2.06 9.86 10.61
C THR A 34 -3.10 9.18 11.50
N ASP A 35 -3.45 9.80 12.63
CA ASP A 35 -4.37 9.31 13.66
C ASP A 35 -5.82 9.13 13.18
N LYS A 36 -6.20 9.85 12.13
CA LYS A 36 -7.53 9.75 11.51
C LYS A 36 -7.62 8.66 10.44
N ALA A 37 -6.52 8.01 10.10
CA ALA A 37 -6.53 6.95 9.09
C ALA A 37 -7.23 5.69 9.64
N TYR A 38 -8.01 5.04 8.79
CA TYR A 38 -8.75 3.84 9.16
C TYR A 38 -8.91 2.91 7.96
N TYR A 39 -9.31 1.66 8.21
CA TYR A 39 -9.66 0.73 7.14
C TYR A 39 -11.01 0.07 7.38
N GLN A 40 -11.63 -0.34 6.27
CA GLN A 40 -12.86 -1.11 6.27
C GLN A 40 -12.72 -2.28 5.32
N LYS A 41 -13.07 -3.47 5.80
CA LYS A 41 -13.29 -4.63 4.93
C LYS A 41 -14.60 -4.45 4.19
N TRP A 42 -14.70 -5.01 2.99
CA TRP A 42 -15.95 -5.06 2.25
C TRP A 42 -16.13 -6.41 1.57
N VAL A 43 -17.38 -6.80 1.36
CA VAL A 43 -17.75 -7.99 0.59
C VAL A 43 -18.95 -7.68 -0.28
N ALA A 44 -18.92 -8.14 -1.53
CA ALA A 44 -20.06 -8.05 -2.43
C ALA A 44 -21.13 -9.09 -2.04
N GLY A 45 -22.41 -8.70 -2.13
CA GLY A 45 -23.55 -9.57 -1.82
C GLY A 45 -23.89 -10.56 -2.92
N LEU A 46 -23.22 -10.47 -4.07
CA LEU A 46 -23.29 -11.46 -5.14
C LEU A 46 -22.13 -12.44 -5.02
N LYS A 47 -22.42 -13.73 -5.28
CA LYS A 47 -21.39 -14.76 -5.44
C LYS A 47 -20.41 -14.33 -6.54
N ASP A 48 -19.12 -14.52 -6.26
CA ASP A 48 -18.03 -14.15 -7.18
C ASP A 48 -17.94 -12.63 -7.44
N GLY A 49 -18.62 -11.80 -6.62
CA GLY A 49 -18.61 -10.33 -6.71
C GLY A 49 -17.40 -9.66 -6.06
N GLY A 50 -16.54 -10.45 -5.40
CA GLY A 50 -15.32 -10.02 -4.77
C GLY A 50 -15.47 -9.58 -3.32
N SER A 51 -14.31 -9.31 -2.73
CA SER A 51 -14.16 -8.71 -1.40
C SER A 51 -12.81 -8.00 -1.32
N GLY A 52 -12.64 -7.17 -0.31
CA GLY A 52 -11.42 -6.40 -0.17
C GLY A 52 -11.31 -5.59 1.10
N ILE A 53 -10.30 -4.73 1.12
CA ILE A 53 -10.02 -3.77 2.17
C ILE A 53 -9.85 -2.40 1.52
N ASN A 54 -10.61 -1.42 2.01
CA ASN A 54 -10.42 -0.02 1.66
C ASN A 54 -9.72 0.65 2.84
N VAL A 55 -8.60 1.33 2.57
CA VAL A 55 -7.88 2.14 3.53
C VAL A 55 -8.14 3.60 3.21
N PHE A 56 -8.54 4.37 4.21
CA PHE A 56 -8.94 5.76 4.11
C PHE A 56 -7.95 6.62 4.88
N ILE A 57 -7.39 7.62 4.21
CA ILE A 57 -6.35 8.50 4.74
C ILE A 57 -6.80 9.94 4.51
N PRO A 58 -7.52 10.53 5.48
CA PRO A 58 -7.83 11.95 5.45
C PRO A 58 -6.56 12.77 5.60
N ILE A 59 -6.44 13.85 4.82
CA ILE A 59 -5.37 14.84 4.95
C ILE A 59 -5.97 16.20 5.26
N ASP A 60 -5.19 17.09 5.89
CA ASP A 60 -5.61 18.46 6.11
C ASP A 60 -5.53 19.26 4.80
N SER A 61 -6.57 20.02 4.45
CA SER A 61 -6.65 20.79 3.19
C SER A 61 -5.54 21.85 3.03
N ASN A 62 -4.80 22.16 4.11
CA ASN A 62 -3.69 23.10 4.12
C ASN A 62 -2.37 22.49 3.62
N SER A 63 -2.30 21.17 3.43
CA SER A 63 -1.11 20.44 2.97
C SER A 63 -0.90 20.56 1.45
N LYS A 64 -0.86 21.80 0.94
CA LYS A 64 -0.95 22.14 -0.50
C LYS A 64 0.14 21.55 -1.40
N ASN A 65 1.23 21.03 -0.84
CA ASN A 65 2.35 20.43 -1.58
C ASN A 65 2.54 18.93 -1.28
N LEU A 66 1.62 18.32 -0.54
CA LEU A 66 1.69 16.92 -0.15
C LEU A 66 0.82 16.09 -1.08
N LYS A 67 1.44 15.29 -1.94
CA LYS A 67 0.72 14.33 -2.80
C LYS A 67 1.08 12.91 -2.39
N LEU A 68 0.09 12.19 -1.86
CA LEU A 68 0.22 10.78 -1.53
C LEU A 68 0.14 9.97 -2.83
N ASP A 69 0.95 8.92 -2.93
CA ASP A 69 1.09 8.14 -4.17
C ASP A 69 0.71 6.68 -3.97
N SER A 70 1.42 5.96 -3.10
CA SER A 70 1.24 4.53 -2.90
C SER A 70 1.04 4.18 -1.43
N LEU A 71 0.25 3.14 -1.19
CA LEU A 71 -0.01 2.56 0.13
C LEU A 71 0.56 1.15 0.18
N TYR A 72 1.30 0.87 1.25
CA TYR A 72 1.82 -0.44 1.61
C TYR A 72 1.05 -0.92 2.83
N PHE A 73 0.25 -1.97 2.68
CA PHE A 73 -0.58 -2.50 3.76
C PHE A 73 -0.82 -3.99 3.57
N ARG A 74 -0.52 -4.80 4.61
CA ARG A 74 -0.76 -6.26 4.64
C ARG A 74 -0.23 -7.02 3.41
N GLY A 75 0.98 -6.72 2.97
CA GLY A 75 1.61 -7.38 1.82
C GLY A 75 1.11 -6.91 0.45
N HIS A 76 0.35 -5.81 0.39
CA HIS A 76 -0.09 -5.20 -0.85
C HIS A 76 0.51 -3.81 -1.05
N ILE A 77 0.77 -3.47 -2.31
CA ILE A 77 1.12 -2.12 -2.75
C ILE A 77 0.01 -1.64 -3.67
N VAL A 78 -0.66 -0.55 -3.32
CA VAL A 78 -1.75 0.01 -4.13
C VAL A 78 -1.59 1.50 -4.32
N THR A 79 -1.90 2.00 -5.51
CA THR A 79 -1.94 3.45 -5.77
C THR A 79 -3.10 4.08 -5.01
N LEU A 80 -2.83 5.16 -4.29
CA LEU A 80 -3.82 5.94 -3.58
C LEU A 80 -4.59 6.84 -4.57
N GLN A 81 -5.91 6.89 -4.39
CA GLN A 81 -6.81 7.67 -5.24
C GLN A 81 -7.67 8.61 -4.40
N THR A 82 -7.98 9.78 -4.94
CA THR A 82 -8.94 10.71 -4.35
C THR A 82 -10.22 10.75 -5.18
N LYS A 83 -11.31 11.28 -4.61
CA LYS A 83 -12.53 11.56 -5.36
C LYS A 83 -12.60 13.05 -5.68
N PRO A 84 -13.14 13.48 -6.83
CA PRO A 84 -13.27 14.90 -7.17
C PRO A 84 -13.99 15.72 -6.09
N ASN A 85 -15.03 15.15 -5.47
CA ASN A 85 -15.80 15.82 -4.41
C ASN A 85 -15.14 15.74 -3.02
N PHE A 86 -14.09 14.93 -2.86
CA PHE A 86 -13.37 14.71 -1.61
C PHE A 86 -11.85 14.63 -1.89
N PRO A 87 -11.23 15.74 -2.32
CA PRO A 87 -9.81 15.77 -2.69
C PRO A 87 -8.88 15.52 -1.49
N ASP A 88 -9.36 15.82 -0.28
CA ASP A 88 -8.62 15.65 0.98
C ASP A 88 -8.72 14.22 1.56
N LEU A 89 -9.31 13.28 0.81
CA LEU A 89 -9.44 11.88 1.22
C LEU A 89 -8.78 10.96 0.20
N TYR A 90 -7.64 10.41 0.59
CA TYR A 90 -6.97 9.36 -0.17
C TYR A 90 -7.52 7.99 0.20
N ILE A 91 -7.70 7.14 -0.81
CA ILE A 91 -8.29 5.82 -0.68
C ILE A 91 -7.38 4.81 -1.36
N GLY A 92 -6.88 3.85 -0.59
CA GLY A 92 -6.19 2.66 -1.10
C GLY A 92 -7.18 1.49 -1.16
N ARG A 93 -7.25 0.80 -2.30
CA ARG A 93 -8.19 -0.32 -2.50
C ARG A 93 -7.41 -1.61 -2.72
N ILE A 94 -7.55 -2.53 -1.79
CA ILE A 94 -6.93 -3.86 -1.84
C ILE A 94 -8.05 -4.86 -2.08
N THR A 95 -7.90 -5.70 -3.09
CA THR A 95 -8.78 -6.85 -3.32
C THR A 95 -8.22 -8.09 -2.62
N THR A 96 -9.10 -8.91 -2.07
CA THR A 96 -8.71 -10.18 -1.43
C THR A 96 -9.31 -11.36 -2.18
N ASN A 97 -8.79 -12.57 -1.91
CA ASN A 97 -9.21 -13.80 -2.60
C ASN A 97 -10.64 -14.24 -2.24
N ALA A 98 -11.25 -13.71 -1.18
CA ALA A 98 -12.56 -14.15 -0.73
C ALA A 98 -13.69 -13.65 -1.65
N ASN A 99 -14.73 -14.47 -1.83
CA ASN A 99 -15.86 -14.21 -2.72
C ASN A 99 -15.45 -13.85 -4.17
N GLN A 100 -14.32 -14.35 -4.64
CA GLN A 100 -13.83 -14.13 -6.00
C GLN A 100 -14.18 -15.32 -6.91
N PRO A 101 -14.24 -15.11 -8.24
CA PRO A 101 -14.30 -16.21 -9.20
C PRO A 101 -13.13 -17.19 -8.99
N LYS A 102 -13.32 -18.46 -9.37
CA LYS A 102 -12.32 -19.53 -9.15
C LYS A 102 -10.94 -19.25 -9.72
N ASP A 103 -10.86 -18.49 -10.81
CA ASP A 103 -9.60 -18.20 -11.52
C ASP A 103 -9.01 -16.84 -11.11
N TYR A 104 -9.52 -16.23 -10.04
CA TYR A 104 -8.99 -14.96 -9.54
C TYR A 104 -7.70 -15.18 -8.74
N SER A 105 -6.64 -14.48 -9.14
CA SER A 105 -5.39 -14.40 -8.40
C SER A 105 -5.22 -13.01 -7.79
N VAL A 106 -4.97 -12.97 -6.49
CA VAL A 106 -4.51 -11.73 -5.83
C VAL A 106 -3.01 -11.58 -6.03
N ASP A 107 -2.60 -10.44 -6.56
CA ASP A 107 -1.21 -10.04 -6.57
C ASP A 107 -0.79 -9.58 -5.16
N THR A 108 0.00 -10.43 -4.49
CA THR A 108 0.79 -10.03 -3.33
C THR A 108 2.12 -9.50 -3.82
N SER A 109 2.58 -8.39 -3.25
CA SER A 109 3.86 -7.79 -3.61
C SER A 109 4.84 -7.91 -2.46
N ASP A 110 6.11 -8.13 -2.78
CA ASP A 110 7.18 -8.02 -1.79
C ASP A 110 7.30 -6.56 -1.36
N ILE A 111 6.79 -6.27 -0.15
CA ILE A 111 6.91 -4.94 0.44
C ILE A 111 8.26 -4.83 1.17
N PRO A 112 9.00 -3.72 0.99
CA PRO A 112 10.31 -3.53 1.63
C PRO A 112 10.19 -3.05 3.08
N PHE A 113 9.05 -3.30 3.73
CA PHE A 113 8.74 -2.84 5.08
C PHE A 113 8.22 -4.01 5.90
N ASP A 114 8.75 -4.17 7.11
CA ASP A 114 8.20 -5.07 8.12
C ASP A 114 7.06 -4.35 8.86
N LEU A 115 5.83 -4.75 8.59
CA LEU A 115 4.60 -4.10 9.07
C LEU A 115 3.73 -5.08 9.83
N LYS A 116 3.22 -4.64 10.98
CA LYS A 116 2.16 -5.37 11.71
C LYS A 116 0.81 -5.21 11.01
N ASP A 117 -0.16 -6.04 11.39
CA ASP A 117 -1.51 -6.07 10.80
C ASP A 117 -2.28 -4.74 10.83
N ASN A 118 -1.93 -3.84 11.76
CA ASN A 118 -2.52 -2.52 11.98
C ASN A 118 -1.56 -1.38 11.62
N GLU A 119 -0.50 -1.65 10.87
CA GLU A 119 0.46 -0.67 10.41
C GLU A 119 0.43 -0.57 8.89
N ALA A 120 0.59 0.65 8.38
CA ALA A 120 0.72 0.90 6.95
C ALA A 120 1.90 1.83 6.69
N VAL A 121 2.41 1.84 5.47
CA VAL A 121 3.32 2.89 4.99
C VAL A 121 2.68 3.58 3.81
N VAL A 122 2.82 4.90 3.76
CA VAL A 122 2.39 5.74 2.63
C VAL A 122 3.61 6.36 2.00
N SER A 123 3.78 6.19 0.69
CA SER A 123 4.69 7.02 -0.09
C SER A 123 4.01 8.32 -0.46
N TYR A 124 4.77 9.40 -0.41
CA TYR A 124 4.30 10.72 -0.82
C TYR A 124 5.46 11.51 -1.43
N THR A 125 5.12 12.46 -2.29
CA THR A 125 6.09 13.38 -2.87
C THR A 125 5.94 14.73 -2.20
N GLU A 126 7.06 15.25 -1.68
CA GLU A 126 7.16 16.60 -1.12
C GLU A 126 8.38 17.27 -1.75
N ASN A 127 8.18 18.43 -2.38
CA ASN A 127 9.24 19.19 -3.07
C ASN A 127 10.05 18.33 -4.07
N GLY A 128 9.36 17.43 -4.79
CA GLY A 128 9.98 16.56 -5.81
C GLY A 128 10.74 15.34 -5.26
N THR A 129 10.77 15.15 -3.94
CA THR A 129 11.41 13.99 -3.31
C THR A 129 10.37 13.01 -2.78
N THR A 130 10.49 11.74 -3.15
CA THR A 130 9.66 10.67 -2.58
C THR A 130 10.10 10.35 -1.16
N LYS A 131 9.14 10.36 -0.24
CA LYS A 131 9.30 10.05 1.17
C LYS A 131 8.30 8.98 1.57
N TYR A 132 8.57 8.31 2.69
CA TYR A 132 7.75 7.23 3.21
C TYR A 132 7.38 7.53 4.66
N LEU A 133 6.09 7.56 4.98
CA LEU A 133 5.60 7.75 6.34
C LEU A 133 4.90 6.49 6.82
N LYS A 134 5.24 6.03 8.02
CA LYS A 134 4.54 4.94 8.69
C LYS A 134 3.30 5.49 9.40
N ILE A 135 2.17 4.82 9.18
CA ILE A 135 0.94 5.00 9.94
C ILE A 135 0.86 3.84 10.93
N GLU A 136 0.86 4.15 12.21
CA GLU A 136 0.69 3.18 13.28
C GLU A 136 -0.76 3.15 13.74
N ASN A 137 -1.20 2.01 14.29
CA ASN A 137 -2.51 1.86 14.92
C ASN A 137 -3.71 2.19 14.02
N LEU A 138 -3.68 1.73 12.75
CA LEU A 138 -4.83 1.83 11.86
C LEU A 138 -6.06 1.19 12.52
N VAL A 139 -7.14 1.96 12.63
CA VAL A 139 -8.39 1.50 13.22
C VAL A 139 -9.19 0.70 12.19
N GLU A 140 -9.59 -0.52 12.54
CA GLU A 140 -10.59 -1.27 11.79
C GLU A 140 -11.98 -0.72 12.10
N LYS A 141 -12.70 -0.25 11.08
CA LYS A 141 -14.12 0.06 11.18
C LYS A 141 -14.97 -1.12 10.74
N GLN A 142 -16.27 -1.05 11.06
CA GLN A 142 -17.24 -2.08 10.69
C GLN A 142 -17.20 -2.38 9.19
N MET A 143 -17.24 -3.67 8.87
CA MET A 143 -17.25 -4.18 7.51
C MET A 143 -18.47 -3.68 6.73
N GLU A 144 -18.26 -3.29 5.48
CA GLU A 144 -19.32 -2.94 4.56
C GLU A 144 -19.81 -4.16 3.79
N GLN A 145 -21.12 -4.38 3.79
CA GLN A 145 -21.77 -5.41 2.99
C GLN A 145 -22.53 -4.73 1.86
N TYR A 146 -22.07 -4.90 0.62
CA TYR A 146 -22.72 -4.30 -0.53
C TYR A 146 -23.82 -5.24 -1.03
N PRO A 147 -25.12 -4.88 -0.91
CA PRO A 147 -26.19 -5.74 -1.37
C PRO A 147 -26.13 -5.93 -2.89
N SER A 148 -26.66 -7.05 -3.38
CA SER A 148 -26.89 -7.23 -4.82
C SER A 148 -27.84 -6.15 -5.34
N ALA A 149 -27.56 -5.58 -6.51
CA ALA A 149 -28.47 -4.64 -7.15
C ALA A 149 -29.87 -5.27 -7.32
N PRO A 150 -30.96 -4.53 -7.07
CA PRO A 150 -32.31 -5.03 -7.32
C PRO A 150 -32.46 -5.49 -8.78
N PRO A 151 -33.21 -6.58 -9.05
CA PRO A 151 -33.44 -7.03 -10.42
C PRO A 151 -34.04 -5.91 -11.27
N ARG A 152 -33.47 -5.69 -12.46
CA ARG A 152 -33.95 -4.69 -13.42
C ARG A 152 -35.34 -5.12 -13.89
N ASN A 153 -36.38 -4.39 -13.49
CA ASN A 153 -37.73 -4.60 -14.01
C ASN A 153 -37.76 -4.27 -15.51
N LEU A 154 -37.75 -5.30 -16.36
CA LEU A 154 -37.85 -5.19 -17.82
C LEU A 154 -39.29 -4.96 -18.32
N ASN A 155 -40.28 -4.92 -17.41
CA ASN A 155 -41.71 -4.83 -17.73
C ASN A 155 -42.31 -3.42 -17.60
N LYS A 156 -41.54 -2.36 -17.88
CA LYS A 156 -42.10 -1.02 -18.12
C LYS A 156 -41.76 -0.59 -19.54
N GLN A 157 -42.57 -1.07 -20.49
CA GLN A 157 -42.87 -0.40 -21.75
C GLN A 157 -44.32 0.03 -21.70
#